data_AF-A0A0S2K9Y6-F1
#
_entry.id   AF-A0A0S2K9Y6-F1
#
_cell.length_a   1.000
_cell.length_b   1.000
_cell.length_c   1.000
_cell.angle_alpha   90.00
_cell.angle_beta   90.00
_cell.angle_gamma   90.00
#
_symmetry.space_group_name_H-M   'P 1'
#
loop_
_entity.id
_entity.type
_entity.pdbx_description
1 polymer ?
#
loop_
_entity_poly.entity_id
_entity_poly.type
_entity_poly.pdbx_seq_one_letter_code
_entity_poly.pdbx_strand_id
1 'polypeptide(L)'
;MNVQMKSKQQKGFTIIELVVVILLLGILAATALPRFLDVTDEAHEAVVDGLAGGLTTGAALFRATWVAQGQSVTEDVDGFGLGTLFANSNGYPVGLEVSADMDADSCLEIYNGVLQSGRPLAASVTVAFADIASATAISTAVDGAAAGVQVAAVTIPVGAADYEDATECRYYYIGQYPDAPAATATAVQIPLLTLNLTTGEVTETAFTYQLP
;
A
#
# COMPACT_ATOMS: atom_id res chain seq x y z
N MET A 1 -49.20 54.58 -16.97
CA MET A 1 -48.58 53.50 -17.75
C MET A 1 -49.07 52.16 -17.22
N ASN A 2 -49.83 51.40 -18.01
CA ASN A 2 -50.29 50.06 -17.61
C ASN A 2 -49.31 49.01 -18.12
N VAL A 3 -48.60 48.34 -17.21
CA VAL A 3 -47.75 47.20 -17.52
C VAL A 3 -48.63 45.95 -17.54
N GLN A 4 -48.93 45.45 -18.74
CA GLN A 4 -49.58 44.15 -18.95
C GLN A 4 -48.58 43.03 -18.69
N MET A 5 -48.69 42.32 -17.56
CA MET A 5 -47.92 41.11 -17.29
C MET A 5 -48.48 39.95 -18.12
N LYS A 6 -47.76 39.59 -19.19
CA LYS A 6 -48.06 38.42 -20.01
C LYS A 6 -47.67 37.17 -19.22
N SER A 7 -48.64 36.43 -18.67
CA SER A 7 -48.34 35.17 -17.97
C SER A 7 -47.79 34.17 -19.00
N LYS A 8 -46.54 33.74 -18.81
CA LYS A 8 -45.97 32.64 -19.60
C LYS A 8 -46.59 31.36 -19.04
N GLN A 9 -47.38 30.67 -19.85
CA GLN A 9 -47.83 29.32 -19.52
C GLN A 9 -46.61 28.40 -19.39
N GLN A 10 -46.33 27.93 -18.18
CA GLN A 10 -45.34 26.87 -17.96
C GLN A 10 -45.91 25.58 -18.54
N LYS A 11 -45.32 25.10 -19.64
CA LYS A 11 -45.56 23.74 -20.12
C LYS A 11 -44.96 22.79 -19.09
N GLY A 12 -45.80 22.01 -18.40
CA GLY A 12 -45.35 20.96 -17.51
C GLY A 12 -44.62 19.85 -18.27
N PHE A 13 -43.66 19.22 -17.61
CA PHE A 13 -42.95 18.05 -18.14
C PHE A 13 -43.93 16.89 -18.31
N THR A 14 -43.85 16.17 -19.41
CA THR A 14 -44.75 15.03 -19.64
C THR A 14 -44.28 13.82 -18.82
N ILE A 15 -45.22 12.99 -18.35
CA ILE A 15 -44.87 11.74 -17.64
C ILE A 15 -44.00 10.85 -18.54
N ILE A 16 -44.25 10.84 -19.84
CA ILE A 16 -43.47 10.04 -20.79
C ILE A 16 -42.01 10.52 -20.91
N GLU A 17 -41.74 11.84 -20.87
CA GLU A 17 -40.35 12.33 -20.84
C GLU A 17 -39.64 11.85 -19.57
N LEU A 18 -40.31 11.89 -18.42
CA LEU A 18 -39.70 11.41 -17.17
C LEU A 18 -39.39 9.90 -17.25
N VAL A 19 -40.32 9.10 -17.78
CA VAL A 19 -40.14 7.65 -17.93
C VAL A 19 -38.99 7.33 -18.89
N VAL A 20 -38.89 8.02 -20.03
CA VAL A 20 -37.81 7.80 -20.99
C VAL A 20 -36.46 8.19 -20.38
N VAL A 21 -36.38 9.27 -19.62
CA VAL A 21 -35.12 9.70 -18.98
C VAL A 21 -34.62 8.67 -17.98
N ILE A 22 -35.47 8.16 -17.08
CA ILE A 22 -35.03 7.13 -16.11
C ILE A 22 -34.67 5.81 -16.81
N LEU A 23 -35.33 5.48 -17.93
CA LEU A 23 -34.98 4.31 -18.74
C LEU A 23 -33.60 4.46 -19.36
N LEU A 24 -33.30 5.62 -19.94
CA LEU A 24 -31.99 5.92 -20.52
C LEU A 24 -30.89 5.92 -19.45
N LEU A 25 -31.14 6.55 -18.29
CA LEU A 25 -30.21 6.51 -17.16
C LEU A 25 -30.00 5.07 -16.65
N GLY A 26 -31.03 4.23 -16.65
CA GLY A 26 -30.93 2.81 -16.29
C GLY A 26 -30.01 2.02 -17.22
N ILE A 27 -30.11 2.23 -18.54
CA ILE A 27 -29.24 1.55 -19.52
C ILE A 27 -27.79 2.05 -19.40
N LEU A 28 -27.60 3.36 -19.24
CA LEU A 28 -26.26 3.93 -19.05
C LEU A 28 -25.62 3.42 -17.74
N ALA A 29 -26.38 3.34 -16.65
CA ALA A 29 -25.89 2.83 -15.38
C ALA A 29 -25.52 1.33 -15.49
N ALA A 30 -26.36 0.51 -16.13
CA ALA A 30 -26.11 -0.93 -16.27
C ALA A 30 -24.85 -1.24 -17.08
N THR A 31 -24.46 -0.37 -18.02
CA THR A 31 -23.26 -0.56 -18.85
C THR A 31 -22.01 0.12 -18.27
N ALA A 32 -22.16 1.22 -17.53
CA ALA A 32 -21.03 1.94 -16.94
C ALA A 32 -20.56 1.34 -15.61
N LEU A 33 -21.47 0.77 -14.81
CA LEU A 33 -21.15 0.30 -13.46
C LEU A 33 -20.11 -0.84 -13.44
N PRO A 34 -20.19 -1.91 -14.27
CA PRO A 34 -19.19 -2.98 -14.23
C PRO A 34 -17.78 -2.46 -14.52
N ARG A 35 -17.64 -1.64 -15.58
CA ARG A 35 -16.36 -1.04 -15.95
C ARG A 35 -15.78 -0.11 -14.87
N PHE A 36 -16.65 0.57 -14.11
CA PHE A 36 -16.17 1.44 -13.04
C PHE A 36 -15.54 0.65 -11.88
N LEU A 37 -16.04 -0.56 -11.59
CA LEU A 37 -15.49 -1.44 -10.57
C LEU A 37 -14.16 -2.08 -11.02
N ASP A 38 -14.07 -2.49 -12.28
CA ASP A 38 -12.83 -3.07 -12.83
C ASP A 38 -11.67 -2.05 -12.70
N VAL A 39 -11.90 -0.80 -13.13
CA VAL A 39 -10.87 0.27 -13.13
C VAL A 39 -10.28 0.56 -11.74
N THR A 40 -11.06 0.39 -10.68
CA THR A 40 -10.54 0.57 -9.32
C THR A 40 -9.61 -0.56 -8.91
N ASP A 41 -9.94 -1.80 -9.25
CA ASP A 41 -9.10 -2.96 -8.93
C ASP A 41 -7.78 -2.89 -9.72
N GLU A 42 -7.84 -2.56 -11.01
CA GLU A 42 -6.65 -2.35 -11.83
C GLU A 42 -5.79 -1.18 -11.34
N ALA A 43 -6.39 -0.14 -10.76
CA ALA A 43 -5.63 0.95 -10.15
C ALA A 43 -4.87 0.50 -8.91
N HIS A 44 -5.45 -0.38 -8.08
CA HIS A 44 -4.79 -0.95 -6.92
C HIS A 44 -3.64 -1.90 -7.31
N GLU A 45 -3.86 -2.76 -8.30
CA GLU A 45 -2.83 -3.64 -8.85
C GLU A 45 -1.65 -2.83 -9.40
N ALA A 46 -1.92 -1.77 -10.16
CA ALA A 46 -0.88 -0.87 -10.67
C ALA A 46 -0.06 -0.18 -9.57
N VAL A 47 -0.65 0.08 -8.39
CA VAL A 47 0.07 0.62 -7.23
C VAL A 47 1.01 -0.42 -6.65
N VAL A 48 0.56 -1.68 -6.51
CA VAL A 48 1.39 -2.78 -5.99
C VAL A 48 2.56 -3.06 -6.94
N ASP A 49 2.31 -3.15 -8.24
CA ASP A 49 3.35 -3.30 -9.26
C ASP A 49 4.36 -2.14 -9.22
N GLY A 50 3.86 -0.91 -9.08
CA GLY A 50 4.68 0.28 -8.94
C GLY A 50 5.56 0.26 -7.69
N LEU A 51 5.04 -0.24 -6.57
CA LEU A 51 5.78 -0.44 -5.33
C LEU A 51 6.84 -1.54 -5.50
N ALA A 52 6.52 -2.68 -6.10
CA ALA A 52 7.44 -3.78 -6.35
C ALA A 52 8.64 -3.34 -7.21
N GLY A 53 8.35 -2.68 -8.33
CA GLY A 53 9.37 -2.12 -9.23
C GLY A 53 10.18 -1.00 -8.56
N GLY A 54 9.52 -0.16 -7.77
CA GLY A 54 10.16 0.91 -6.99
C GLY A 54 11.13 0.37 -5.94
N LEU A 55 10.74 -0.65 -5.18
CA LEU A 55 11.59 -1.28 -4.16
C LEU A 55 12.77 -1.99 -4.82
N THR A 56 12.54 -2.70 -5.93
CA THR A 56 13.62 -3.40 -6.66
C THR A 56 14.65 -2.40 -7.19
N THR A 57 14.18 -1.35 -7.86
CA THR A 57 15.05 -0.32 -8.44
C THR A 57 15.78 0.46 -7.35
N GLY A 58 15.06 0.80 -6.28
CA GLY A 58 15.62 1.57 -5.18
C GLY A 58 16.65 0.77 -4.38
N ALA A 59 16.40 -0.50 -4.07
CA ALA A 59 17.37 -1.37 -3.40
C ALA A 59 18.64 -1.56 -4.26
N ALA A 60 18.49 -1.72 -5.57
CA ALA A 60 19.62 -1.82 -6.49
C ALA A 60 20.43 -0.52 -6.56
N LEU A 61 19.77 0.64 -6.60
CA LEU A 61 20.45 1.94 -6.64
C LEU A 61 21.14 2.26 -5.31
N PHE A 62 20.49 1.99 -4.18
CA PHE A 62 21.11 2.08 -2.85
C PHE A 62 22.39 1.24 -2.76
N ARG A 63 22.33 -0.01 -3.22
CA ARG A 63 23.52 -0.88 -3.23
C ARG A 63 24.60 -0.33 -4.15
N ALA A 64 24.22 0.21 -5.31
CA ALA A 64 25.18 0.81 -6.24
C ALA A 64 25.89 2.05 -5.63
N THR A 65 25.17 2.91 -4.91
CA THR A 65 25.77 4.06 -4.23
C THR A 65 26.67 3.63 -3.08
N TRP A 66 26.26 2.62 -2.30
CA TRP A 66 27.08 2.02 -1.25
C TRP A 66 28.41 1.45 -1.79
N VAL A 67 28.36 0.70 -2.90
CA VAL A 67 29.58 0.21 -3.57
C VAL A 67 30.46 1.35 -4.05
N ALA A 68 29.88 2.41 -4.62
CA ALA A 68 30.62 3.57 -5.09
C ALA A 68 31.31 4.36 -3.96
N GLN A 69 30.76 4.31 -2.74
CA GLN A 69 31.29 4.99 -1.56
C GLN A 69 32.32 4.17 -0.76
N GLY A 70 32.67 2.98 -1.23
CA GLY A 70 33.69 2.15 -0.58
C GLY A 70 33.13 1.19 0.47
N GLN A 71 31.83 0.91 0.43
CA GLN A 71 31.21 -0.21 1.15
C GLN A 71 31.24 -0.09 2.69
N SER A 72 31.08 1.13 3.21
CA SER A 72 31.00 1.37 4.65
C SER A 72 29.72 0.79 5.25
N VAL A 73 29.84 0.09 6.38
CA VAL A 73 28.68 -0.38 7.18
C VAL A 73 28.50 0.43 8.46
N THR A 74 29.33 1.45 8.67
CA THR A 74 29.32 2.30 9.88
C THR A 74 28.95 3.74 9.57
N GLU A 75 28.78 4.06 8.28
CA GLU A 75 28.34 5.35 7.77
C GLU A 75 27.07 5.14 6.96
N ASP A 76 26.22 6.15 6.95
CA ASP A 76 25.06 6.21 6.09
C ASP A 76 25.47 6.27 4.62
N VAL A 77 24.62 5.72 3.76
CA VAL A 77 24.80 5.81 2.31
C VAL A 77 24.21 7.13 1.83
N ASP A 78 25.06 8.14 1.75
CA ASP A 78 24.69 9.47 1.23
C ASP A 78 24.37 9.39 -0.29
N GLY A 79 23.65 10.36 -0.85
CA GLY A 79 23.46 10.49 -2.29
C GLY A 79 22.45 9.53 -2.94
N PHE A 80 21.70 8.75 -2.16
CA PHE A 80 20.50 8.05 -2.62
C PHE A 80 19.33 8.22 -1.63
N GLY A 81 18.13 8.42 -2.16
CA GLY A 81 16.93 8.54 -1.34
C GLY A 81 16.99 9.75 -0.41
N LEU A 82 16.79 9.51 0.89
CA LEU A 82 16.95 10.53 1.92
C LEU A 82 18.41 10.72 2.37
N GLY A 83 19.34 9.85 1.94
CA GLY A 83 20.75 9.92 2.34
C GLY A 83 20.98 9.66 3.82
N THR A 84 20.15 8.82 4.44
CA THR A 84 20.19 8.54 5.89
C THR A 84 20.20 7.06 6.22
N LEU A 85 20.11 6.20 5.21
CA LEU A 85 20.00 4.76 5.41
C LEU A 85 21.39 4.13 5.53
N PHE A 86 21.57 3.27 6.51
CA PHE A 86 22.76 2.44 6.68
C PHE A 86 22.64 1.16 5.86
N ALA A 87 23.79 0.59 5.49
CA ALA A 87 23.86 -0.68 4.77
C ALA A 87 24.38 -1.80 5.69
N ASN A 88 23.83 -3.00 5.53
CA ASN A 88 24.46 -4.21 6.06
C ASN A 88 25.69 -4.62 5.25
N SER A 89 26.37 -5.67 5.70
CA SER A 89 27.53 -6.28 5.04
C SER A 89 27.26 -6.76 3.60
N ASN A 90 26.00 -6.96 3.20
CA ASN A 90 25.61 -7.35 1.85
C ASN A 90 25.36 -6.13 0.93
N GLY A 91 25.37 -4.91 1.49
CA GLY A 91 25.12 -3.66 0.78
C GLY A 91 23.64 -3.31 0.63
N TYR A 92 22.78 -3.85 1.49
CA TYR A 92 21.33 -3.59 1.50
C TYR A 92 20.92 -2.78 2.72
N PRO A 93 19.85 -1.97 2.60
CA PRO A 93 19.50 -0.99 3.61
C PRO A 93 18.98 -1.67 4.88
N VAL A 94 19.36 -1.14 6.05
CA VAL A 94 18.94 -1.67 7.37
C VAL A 94 18.17 -0.69 8.24
N GLY A 95 17.91 0.52 7.76
CA GLY A 95 17.24 1.57 8.54
C GLY A 95 18.19 2.75 8.80
N LEU A 96 17.87 3.57 9.79
CA LEU A 96 18.60 4.78 10.16
C LEU A 96 19.75 4.55 11.14
N GLU A 97 19.94 3.31 11.60
CA GLU A 97 21.05 2.92 12.46
C GLU A 97 21.57 1.55 12.03
N VAL A 98 22.82 1.23 12.42
CA VAL A 98 23.39 -0.10 12.25
C VAL A 98 22.98 -0.93 13.47
N SER A 99 21.73 -1.39 13.50
CA SER A 99 21.24 -2.29 14.53
C SER A 99 21.44 -3.75 14.11
N ALA A 100 21.71 -4.62 15.09
CA ALA A 100 21.43 -6.05 14.89
C ALA A 100 19.91 -6.27 14.80
N ASP A 101 19.15 -5.44 15.51
CA ASP A 101 17.71 -5.59 15.69
C ASP A 101 16.96 -4.90 14.55
N MET A 102 16.48 -5.71 13.62
CA MET A 102 15.58 -5.27 12.57
C MET A 102 14.16 -5.34 13.09
N ASP A 103 13.49 -4.20 13.21
CA ASP A 103 12.10 -4.10 13.65
C ASP A 103 11.21 -3.50 12.55
N ALA A 104 9.90 -3.39 12.83
CA ALA A 104 8.95 -2.88 11.85
C ALA A 104 9.22 -1.40 11.50
N ASP A 105 9.80 -0.63 12.43
CA ASP A 105 10.20 0.76 12.22
C ASP A 105 11.35 0.84 11.22
N SER A 106 12.35 -0.03 11.35
CA SER A 106 13.48 -0.16 10.41
C SER A 106 12.98 -0.47 8.99
N CYS A 107 12.00 -1.35 8.84
CA CYS A 107 11.41 -1.62 7.53
C CYS A 107 10.61 -0.44 6.97
N LEU A 108 9.96 0.36 7.83
CA LEU A 108 9.31 1.60 7.42
C LEU A 108 10.34 2.65 6.98
N GLU A 109 11.46 2.76 7.68
CA GLU A 109 12.58 3.63 7.31
C GLU A 109 13.17 3.23 5.96
N ILE A 110 13.40 1.94 5.74
CA ILE A 110 13.83 1.38 4.45
C ILE A 110 12.82 1.75 3.36
N TYR A 111 11.53 1.50 3.58
CA TYR A 111 10.47 1.86 2.62
C TYR A 111 10.51 3.35 2.29
N ASN A 112 10.69 4.19 3.32
CA ASN A 112 10.69 5.63 3.18
C ASN A 112 11.94 6.22 2.53
N GLY A 113 13.10 5.59 2.73
CA GLY A 113 14.36 6.01 2.13
C GLY A 113 14.57 5.45 0.72
N VAL A 114 14.10 4.23 0.45
CA VAL A 114 14.22 3.56 -0.85
C VAL A 114 13.22 4.09 -1.86
N LEU A 115 11.95 4.25 -1.45
CA LEU A 115 10.91 4.80 -2.31
C LEU A 115 10.88 6.33 -2.12
N GLN A 116 11.19 7.08 -3.17
CA GLN A 116 11.26 8.55 -3.15
C GLN A 116 9.87 9.20 -2.89
N SER A 117 9.81 10.53 -2.98
CA SER A 117 8.56 11.30 -2.82
C SER A 117 7.48 10.83 -3.81
N GLY A 118 6.25 10.63 -3.32
CA GLY A 118 5.10 10.19 -4.13
C GLY A 118 4.65 8.74 -3.89
N ARG A 119 5.34 7.99 -3.03
CA ARG A 119 4.90 6.68 -2.56
C ARG A 119 3.60 6.76 -1.73
N PRO A 120 2.77 5.69 -1.73
CA PRO A 120 1.68 5.53 -0.76
C PRO A 120 2.18 5.66 0.68
N LEU A 121 1.36 6.27 1.54
CA LEU A 121 1.68 6.41 2.97
C LEU A 121 1.78 5.02 3.61
N ALA A 122 2.84 4.81 4.37
CA ALA A 122 3.10 3.59 5.10
C ALA A 122 3.19 3.84 6.61
N ALA A 123 2.86 2.82 7.39
CA ALA A 123 3.07 2.79 8.83
C ALA A 123 3.74 1.46 9.22
N SER A 124 4.58 1.49 10.25
CA SER A 124 5.16 0.30 10.85
C SER A 124 4.12 -0.39 11.73
N VAL A 125 4.10 -1.71 11.68
CA VAL A 125 3.18 -2.55 12.45
C VAL A 125 3.97 -3.73 13.01
N THR A 126 4.02 -3.83 14.33
CA THR A 126 4.69 -4.94 15.03
C THR A 126 3.68 -6.04 15.35
N VAL A 127 3.86 -7.23 14.78
CA VAL A 127 3.02 -8.42 15.02
C VAL A 127 3.88 -9.62 15.45
N ALA A 128 3.46 -10.35 16.48
CA ALA A 128 4.19 -11.53 16.96
C ALA A 128 3.91 -12.76 16.08
N PHE A 129 4.93 -13.58 15.80
CA PHE A 129 4.85 -14.65 14.78
C PHE A 129 3.97 -15.86 15.09
N ALA A 130 3.48 -16.01 16.32
CA ALA A 130 2.41 -16.99 16.60
C ALA A 130 1.10 -16.64 15.86
N ASP A 131 0.97 -15.39 15.41
CA ASP A 131 -0.26 -14.75 14.97
C ASP A 131 -0.30 -14.38 13.49
N ILE A 132 0.60 -14.89 12.63
CA ILE A 132 0.28 -14.93 11.18
C ILE A 132 -0.88 -15.92 10.92
N ALA A 133 -1.11 -16.84 11.85
CA ALA A 133 -2.36 -17.61 11.96
C ALA A 133 -3.53 -16.83 12.60
N SER A 134 -3.28 -15.63 13.15
CA SER A 134 -4.29 -14.67 13.63
C SER A 134 -4.04 -13.26 13.07
N ALA A 135 -3.83 -13.15 11.75
CA ALA A 135 -4.92 -12.78 10.84
C ALA A 135 -5.71 -11.47 11.27
N THR A 136 -6.22 -11.41 12.50
CA THR A 136 -6.77 -10.27 13.26
C THR A 136 -5.80 -9.10 13.54
N ALA A 137 -4.48 -9.31 13.61
CA ALA A 137 -3.52 -8.23 13.90
C ALA A 137 -3.29 -7.29 12.69
N ILE A 138 -3.29 -7.85 11.47
CA ILE A 138 -3.29 -7.07 10.22
C ILE A 138 -4.64 -6.38 10.04
N SER A 139 -5.77 -7.03 10.38
CA SER A 139 -7.08 -6.37 10.34
C SER A 139 -7.19 -5.21 11.35
N THR A 140 -6.49 -5.26 12.48
CA THR A 140 -6.44 -4.14 13.44
C THR A 140 -5.52 -3.02 12.95
N ALA A 141 -4.49 -3.32 12.16
CA ALA A 141 -3.73 -2.31 11.41
C ALA A 141 -4.53 -1.71 10.24
N VAL A 142 -5.48 -2.46 9.66
CA VAL A 142 -6.48 -1.96 8.70
C VAL A 142 -7.52 -1.08 9.39
N ASP A 143 -7.97 -1.44 10.59
CA ASP A 143 -8.97 -0.68 11.38
C ASP A 143 -8.37 0.52 12.14
N GLY A 144 -7.06 0.50 12.41
CA GLY A 144 -6.33 1.50 13.18
C GLY A 144 -5.33 2.32 12.37
N ALA A 145 -5.19 2.04 11.08
CA ALA A 145 -4.41 2.85 10.15
C ALA A 145 -4.94 4.29 10.21
N ALA A 146 -4.06 5.23 10.60
CA ALA A 146 -4.38 6.65 10.49
C ALA A 146 -4.91 6.95 9.08
N ALA A 147 -5.90 7.85 8.97
CA ALA A 147 -6.56 8.14 7.71
C ALA A 147 -5.54 8.34 6.56
N GLY A 148 -5.62 7.49 5.54
CA GLY A 148 -4.77 7.56 4.35
C GLY A 148 -3.54 6.64 4.33
N VAL A 149 -3.25 5.86 5.37
CA VAL A 149 -2.24 4.79 5.29
C VAL A 149 -2.71 3.69 4.35
N GLN A 150 -1.87 3.32 3.39
CA GLN A 150 -2.16 2.32 2.36
C GLN A 150 -1.20 1.13 2.40
N VAL A 151 -0.10 1.23 3.16
CA VAL A 151 0.92 0.19 3.27
C VAL A 151 1.24 -0.05 4.75
N ALA A 152 1.27 -1.31 5.16
CA ALA A 152 1.79 -1.70 6.47
C ALA A 152 3.18 -2.34 6.30
N ALA A 153 4.19 -1.72 6.92
CA ALA A 153 5.55 -2.24 6.98
C ALA A 153 5.70 -3.12 8.23
N VAL A 154 6.19 -4.34 8.04
CA VAL A 154 6.26 -5.37 9.08
C VAL A 154 7.59 -6.09 8.97
N THR A 155 8.16 -6.45 10.12
CA THR A 155 9.34 -7.31 10.20
C THR A 155 8.97 -8.67 10.76
N ILE A 156 9.56 -9.72 10.19
CA ILE A 156 9.45 -11.08 10.70
C ILE A 156 10.62 -11.35 11.66
N PRO A 157 10.39 -11.53 12.97
CA PRO A 157 11.42 -12.11 13.82
C PRO A 157 11.67 -13.57 13.42
N VAL A 158 12.93 -13.99 13.35
CA VAL A 158 13.32 -15.40 13.15
C VAL A 158 13.29 -16.13 14.50
N GLY A 159 12.10 -16.25 15.09
CA GLY A 159 11.91 -16.77 16.44
C GLY A 159 10.86 -15.96 17.20
N ALA A 160 10.36 -16.49 18.32
CA ALA A 160 9.26 -15.84 19.05
C ALA A 160 9.65 -14.51 19.75
N ALA A 161 10.94 -14.13 19.73
CA ALA A 161 11.44 -12.90 20.37
C ALA A 161 12.64 -12.24 19.65
N ASP A 162 13.12 -12.81 18.54
CA ASP A 162 14.43 -12.46 17.99
C ASP A 162 14.27 -11.61 16.72
N TYR A 163 14.18 -10.29 16.94
CA TYR A 163 14.26 -9.27 15.88
C TYR A 163 15.72 -9.03 15.44
N GLU A 164 16.70 -9.52 16.21
CA GLU A 164 18.15 -9.34 16.03
C GLU A 164 18.74 -9.98 14.75
N ASP A 165 17.95 -10.71 13.96
CA ASP A 165 18.40 -11.45 12.77
C ASP A 165 17.39 -11.39 11.59
N ALA A 166 16.44 -10.44 11.58
CA ALA A 166 15.46 -10.42 10.49
C ALA A 166 16.13 -10.10 9.15
N THR A 167 16.02 -11.06 8.22
CA THR A 167 16.65 -10.97 6.89
C THR A 167 15.71 -10.43 5.82
N GLU A 168 14.46 -10.12 6.16
CA GLU A 168 13.42 -9.72 5.21
C GLU A 168 12.48 -8.66 5.81
N CYS A 169 12.14 -7.66 4.99
CA CYS A 169 11.06 -6.70 5.26
C CYS A 169 9.82 -7.06 4.46
N ARG A 170 8.64 -6.99 5.09
CA ARG A 170 7.36 -7.29 4.45
C ARG A 170 6.45 -6.06 4.42
N TYR A 171 5.89 -5.78 3.26
CA TYR A 171 5.00 -4.65 3.01
C TYR A 171 3.66 -5.17 2.51
N TYR A 172 2.62 -4.95 3.30
CA TYR A 172 1.25 -5.32 2.95
C TYR A 172 0.52 -4.11 2.38
N TYR A 173 -0.05 -4.25 1.17
CA TYR A 173 -0.86 -3.20 0.57
C TYR A 173 -2.31 -3.31 1.05
N ILE A 174 -2.74 -2.35 1.86
CA ILE A 174 -4.08 -2.28 2.46
C ILE A 174 -4.95 -1.18 1.83
N GLY A 175 -4.43 -0.42 0.86
CA GLY A 175 -5.17 0.68 0.22
C GLY A 175 -6.46 0.27 -0.50
N GLN A 176 -6.60 -1.01 -0.85
CA GLN A 176 -7.83 -1.59 -1.41
C GLN A 176 -8.93 -1.86 -0.37
N TYR A 177 -8.60 -1.81 0.93
CA TYR A 177 -9.51 -2.03 2.04
C TYR A 177 -9.57 -0.79 2.95
N PRO A 178 -10.20 0.31 2.48
CA PRO A 178 -10.33 1.53 3.29
C PRO A 178 -11.26 1.33 4.51
N ASP A 179 -12.13 0.33 4.46
CA ASP A 179 -12.99 -0.12 5.56
C ASP A 179 -12.75 -1.63 5.79
N ALA A 180 -13.07 -2.13 6.99
CA ALA A 180 -13.00 -3.56 7.29
C ALA A 180 -13.72 -4.39 6.20
N PRO A 181 -13.14 -5.51 5.75
CA PRO A 181 -13.75 -6.35 4.72
C PRO A 181 -15.17 -6.75 5.13
N ALA A 182 -16.10 -6.75 4.16
CA ALA A 182 -17.50 -7.05 4.44
C ALA A 182 -17.64 -8.36 5.23
N ALA A 183 -18.46 -8.36 6.29
CA ALA A 183 -18.62 -9.49 7.22
C ALA A 183 -19.09 -10.82 6.57
N THR A 184 -19.41 -10.80 5.28
CA THR A 184 -19.79 -11.97 4.47
C THR A 184 -18.63 -12.56 3.64
N ALA A 185 -17.46 -11.93 3.61
CA ALA A 185 -16.29 -12.50 2.96
C ALA A 185 -15.79 -13.71 3.75
N THR A 186 -15.45 -14.80 3.06
CA THR A 186 -14.86 -15.99 3.69
C THR A 186 -13.34 -15.92 3.73
N ALA A 187 -12.74 -15.17 2.81
CA ALA A 187 -11.32 -14.92 2.75
C ALA A 187 -11.02 -13.56 2.08
N VAL A 188 -9.91 -12.94 2.48
CA VAL A 188 -9.41 -11.67 1.97
C VAL A 188 -7.98 -11.87 1.47
N GLN A 189 -7.67 -11.39 0.27
CA GLN A 189 -6.32 -11.48 -0.31
C GLN A 189 -5.64 -10.13 -0.21
N ILE A 190 -4.57 -10.05 0.58
CA ILE A 190 -3.80 -8.82 0.75
C ILE A 190 -2.49 -8.97 -0.04
N PRO A 191 -2.21 -8.11 -1.03
CA PRO A 191 -0.93 -8.11 -1.72
C PRO A 191 0.21 -7.87 -0.74
N LEU A 192 1.27 -8.66 -0.91
CA LEU A 192 2.44 -8.68 -0.04
C LEU A 192 3.71 -8.60 -0.87
N LEU A 193 4.49 -7.56 -0.60
CA LEU A 193 5.84 -7.40 -1.13
C LEU A 193 6.85 -7.79 -0.05
N THR A 194 7.80 -8.65 -0.39
CA THR A 194 8.88 -9.05 0.51
C THR A 194 10.20 -8.61 -0.07
N LEU A 195 10.92 -7.74 0.63
CA LEU A 195 12.28 -7.32 0.31
C LEU A 195 13.27 -8.17 1.13
N ASN A 196 14.07 -8.97 0.44
CA ASN A 196 15.13 -9.74 1.07
C ASN A 196 16.37 -8.86 1.27
N LEU A 197 16.78 -8.64 2.52
CA LEU A 197 17.89 -7.78 2.91
C LEU A 197 19.27 -8.46 2.71
N THR A 198 19.30 -9.73 2.32
CA THR A 198 20.54 -10.44 1.96
C THR A 198 20.79 -10.42 0.46
N THR A 199 19.74 -10.58 -0.35
CA THR A 199 19.86 -10.69 -1.81
C THR A 199 19.41 -9.44 -2.55
N GLY A 200 18.64 -8.55 -1.92
CA GLY A 200 18.00 -7.39 -2.55
C GLY A 200 16.81 -7.74 -3.43
N GLU A 201 16.40 -9.01 -3.44
CA GLU A 201 15.27 -9.48 -4.24
C GLU A 201 13.96 -8.97 -3.63
N VAL A 202 13.06 -8.51 -4.51
CA VAL A 202 11.69 -8.18 -4.14
C VAL A 202 10.78 -9.24 -4.76
N THR A 203 10.01 -9.91 -3.92
CA THR A 203 9.03 -10.89 -4.34
C THR A 203 7.63 -10.39 -4.05
N GLU A 204 6.72 -10.62 -4.99
CA GLU A 204 5.30 -10.33 -4.83
C GLU A 204 4.55 -11.64 -4.59
N THR A 205 3.75 -11.66 -3.55
CA THR A 205 2.87 -12.77 -3.18
C THR A 205 1.55 -12.22 -2.68
N ALA A 206 0.53 -13.08 -2.54
CA ALA A 206 -0.71 -12.72 -1.89
C ALA A 206 -0.81 -13.42 -0.53
N PHE A 207 -1.12 -12.66 0.52
CA PHE A 207 -1.46 -13.21 1.82
C PHE A 207 -2.97 -13.47 1.88
N THR A 208 -3.35 -14.73 2.09
CA THR A 208 -4.75 -15.12 2.28
C THR A 208 -5.12 -15.07 3.75
N TYR A 209 -5.96 -14.11 4.13
CA TYR A 209 -6.62 -14.04 5.42
C TYR A 209 -7.95 -14.82 5.36
N GLN A 210 -8.18 -15.78 6.25
CA GLN A 210 -9.50 -16.42 6.42
C GLN A 210 -10.25 -15.67 7.52
N LEU A 211 -11.47 -15.21 7.23
CA LEU A 211 -12.34 -14.59 8.22
C LEU A 211 -12.92 -15.69 9.15
N PRO A 212 -13.01 -15.45 10.48
CA PRO A 212 -13.53 -16.42 11.44
C PRO A 212 -15.02 -16.75 11.26
#